data_AF-A0A1Y3Q8D0-F1
#
_entry.id   AF-A0A1Y3Q8D0-F1
#
_cell.length_a   1.000
_cell.length_b   1.000
_cell.length_c   1.000
_cell.angle_alpha   90.00
_cell.angle_beta   90.00
_cell.angle_gamma   90.00
#
_symmetry.space_group_name_H-M   'P 1'
#
loop_
_entity.id
_entity.type
_entity.pdbx_description
1 polymer ?
#
loop_
_entity_poly.entity_id
_entity_poly.type
_entity_poly.pdbx_seq_one_letter_code
_entity_poly.pdbx_strand_id
1 'polypeptide(L)'
;MSAMGEFSFGRPTRITATVGVGREGVIDIEREARLGGRIHTKGVLILGGYLTHRFGRNLPMALSARLVFEQSYSEVDGDSASGAELAALLSALSGLPVRQDLAVTGSVNQYGEMQAVGGLNQKIEGFFDICRAKGLTGTQGVIIPRSNVVHLNLREDVVKAIADGQFHIYAIDHSDELVELLMGVPVGEPDEHGNFPAETVGGRVQARLRELVACLPAGSREADGTARGKEAQPDREGDSRTPGEPPRLPPGSGPEGEGRGPGRDGGPEGEATN
;
A
#
# COMPACT_ATOMS: atom_id res chain seq x y z
N MET A 1 2.13 -10.97 -10.15
CA MET A 1 3.03 -11.66 -11.11
C MET A 1 2.50 -13.07 -11.26
N SER A 2 2.41 -13.61 -12.48
CA SER A 2 1.96 -14.99 -12.70
C SER A 2 3.13 -15.81 -13.23
N ALA A 3 3.30 -17.02 -12.71
CA ALA A 3 4.34 -17.95 -13.12
C ALA A 3 3.73 -19.23 -13.70
N MET A 4 4.24 -19.67 -14.84
CA MET A 4 3.98 -21.01 -15.40
C MET A 4 5.32 -21.65 -15.74
N GLY A 5 5.80 -22.56 -14.88
CA GLY A 5 7.14 -23.12 -14.99
C GLY A 5 8.23 -22.05 -14.76
N GLU A 6 9.25 -22.01 -15.62
CA GLU A 6 10.34 -21.01 -15.55
C GLU A 6 9.95 -19.65 -16.15
N PHE A 7 8.76 -19.53 -16.77
CA PHE A 7 8.30 -18.29 -17.39
C PHE A 7 7.54 -17.44 -16.38
N SER A 8 8.01 -16.21 -16.20
CA SER A 8 7.30 -15.16 -15.47
C SER A 8 6.84 -14.08 -16.44
N PHE A 9 5.57 -13.67 -16.32
CA PHE A 9 5.01 -12.58 -17.13
C PHE A 9 4.18 -11.63 -16.27
N GLY A 10 4.22 -10.34 -16.63
CA GLY A 10 3.32 -9.35 -16.08
C GLY A 10 1.95 -9.47 -16.71
N ARG A 11 0.89 -9.36 -15.89
CA ARG A 11 -0.48 -9.23 -16.37
C ARG A 11 -1.11 -8.03 -15.66
N PRO A 12 -1.74 -7.09 -16.39
CA PRO A 12 -2.52 -6.04 -15.78
C PRO A 12 -3.72 -6.66 -15.08
N THR A 13 -3.93 -6.26 -13.84
CA THR A 13 -5.10 -6.61 -13.06
C THR A 13 -5.95 -5.36 -12.88
N ARG A 14 -7.26 -5.49 -13.05
CA ARG A 14 -8.18 -4.38 -12.85
C ARG A 14 -8.46 -4.25 -11.35
N ILE A 15 -8.25 -3.06 -10.81
CA ILE A 15 -8.60 -2.70 -9.44
C ILE A 15 -9.80 -1.77 -9.48
N THR A 16 -10.77 -2.00 -8.61
CA THR A 16 -11.94 -1.12 -8.45
C THR A 16 -12.06 -0.66 -7.01
N ALA A 17 -12.58 0.56 -6.84
CA ALA A 17 -12.87 1.15 -5.55
C ALA A 17 -14.31 1.67 -5.53
N THR A 18 -15.01 1.47 -4.41
CA THR A 18 -16.31 2.12 -4.15
C THR A 18 -16.28 2.77 -2.78
N VAL A 19 -17.03 3.86 -2.61
CA VAL A 19 -17.09 4.61 -1.34
C VAL A 19 -18.53 4.90 -0.95
N GLY A 20 -18.87 4.58 0.30
CA GLY A 20 -20.14 4.91 0.92
C GLY A 20 -19.97 5.53 2.31
N VAL A 21 -21.10 5.91 2.90
CA VAL A 21 -21.15 6.40 4.30
C VAL A 21 -20.88 5.24 5.24
N GLY A 22 -19.96 5.39 6.17
CA GLY A 22 -19.66 4.36 7.18
C GLY A 22 -18.51 4.72 8.09
N ARG A 23 -18.02 3.74 8.87
CA ARG A 23 -16.91 3.91 9.82
C ARG A 23 -15.85 2.82 9.71
N GLU A 24 -15.98 1.95 8.72
CA GLU A 24 -15.10 0.80 8.54
C GLU A 24 -13.74 1.21 7.97
N GLY A 25 -13.62 2.43 7.43
CA GLY A 25 -12.40 2.88 6.76
C GLY A 25 -12.24 2.21 5.40
N VAL A 26 -11.01 1.83 5.08
CA VAL A 26 -10.68 1.12 3.83
C VAL A 26 -10.74 -0.38 4.06
N ILE A 27 -11.66 -1.04 3.37
CA ILE A 27 -11.89 -2.48 3.39
C ILE A 27 -11.20 -3.11 2.17
N ASP A 28 -10.27 -4.02 2.46
CA ASP A 28 -9.59 -4.88 1.50
C ASP A 28 -10.41 -6.17 1.28
N ILE A 29 -11.05 -6.32 0.12
CA ILE A 29 -11.89 -7.49 -0.16
C ILE A 29 -11.06 -8.76 -0.23
N GLU A 30 -9.82 -8.69 -0.75
CA GLU A 30 -8.90 -9.82 -0.82
C GLU A 30 -8.60 -10.33 0.59
N ARG A 31 -8.31 -9.43 1.54
CA ARG A 31 -8.12 -9.79 2.95
C ARG A 31 -9.36 -10.47 3.54
N GLU A 32 -10.55 -9.89 3.35
CA GLU A 32 -11.80 -10.46 3.91
C GLU A 32 -12.13 -11.83 3.29
N ALA A 33 -11.81 -12.02 2.01
CA ALA A 33 -11.97 -13.29 1.30
C ALA A 33 -10.85 -14.31 1.59
N ARG A 34 -9.85 -13.95 2.41
CA ARG A 34 -8.63 -14.76 2.68
C ARG A 34 -7.82 -15.07 1.42
N LEU A 35 -7.86 -14.16 0.46
CA LEU A 35 -7.03 -14.15 -0.76
C LEU A 35 -5.91 -13.11 -0.67
N GLY A 36 -5.93 -12.21 0.32
CA GLY A 36 -4.89 -11.21 0.55
C GLY A 36 -3.79 -11.71 1.48
N GLY A 37 -2.54 -11.59 1.04
CA GLY A 37 -1.35 -11.84 1.85
C GLY A 37 -1.09 -10.73 2.88
N ARG A 38 -0.09 -10.95 3.75
CA ARG A 38 0.21 -10.05 4.86
C ARG A 38 0.79 -8.71 4.40
N ILE A 39 1.58 -8.73 3.33
CA ILE A 39 2.23 -7.51 2.81
C ILE A 39 1.18 -6.68 2.07
N HIS A 40 0.32 -7.33 1.30
CA HIS A 40 -0.84 -6.71 0.67
C HIS A 40 -1.75 -6.02 1.69
N THR A 41 -2.17 -6.76 2.73
CA THR A 41 -2.98 -6.21 3.84
C THR A 41 -2.33 -4.98 4.47
N LYS A 42 -1.01 -5.01 4.70
CA LYS A 42 -0.26 -3.88 5.24
C LYS A 42 -0.31 -2.67 4.29
N GLY A 43 -0.18 -2.90 2.98
CA GLY A 43 -0.31 -1.87 1.96
C GLY A 43 -1.66 -1.15 2.04
N VAL A 44 -2.77 -1.89 2.12
CA VAL A 44 -4.10 -1.27 2.22
C VAL A 44 -4.28 -0.48 3.51
N LEU A 45 -3.72 -0.94 4.63
CA LEU A 45 -3.73 -0.17 5.88
C LEU A 45 -2.93 1.14 5.77
N ILE A 46 -1.82 1.15 5.01
CA ILE A 46 -1.05 2.37 4.72
C ILE A 46 -1.91 3.38 3.95
N LEU A 47 -2.79 2.93 3.03
CA LEU A 47 -3.73 3.82 2.34
C LEU A 47 -4.71 4.49 3.30
N GLY A 48 -5.21 3.76 4.30
CA GLY A 48 -6.02 4.34 5.37
C GLY A 48 -5.26 5.41 6.17
N GLY A 49 -3.97 5.15 6.44
CA GLY A 49 -3.06 6.12 7.05
C GLY A 49 -2.86 7.38 6.19
N TYR A 50 -2.63 7.22 4.89
CA TYR A 50 -2.53 8.32 3.93
C TYR A 50 -3.78 9.19 3.92
N LEU A 51 -4.98 8.60 3.79
CA LEU A 51 -6.24 9.35 3.76
C LEU A 51 -6.44 10.13 5.07
N THR A 52 -6.14 9.50 6.20
CA THR A 52 -6.26 10.14 7.53
C THR A 52 -5.26 11.29 7.67
N HIS A 53 -4.01 11.10 7.24
CA HIS A 53 -2.98 12.12 7.30
C HIS A 53 -3.30 13.32 6.40
N ARG A 54 -3.68 13.06 5.14
CA ARG A 54 -3.86 14.09 4.11
C ARG A 54 -5.19 14.82 4.24
N PHE A 55 -6.28 14.13 4.60
CA PHE A 55 -7.64 14.69 4.60
C PHE A 55 -8.34 14.71 5.97
N GLY A 56 -7.80 14.03 6.99
CA GLY A 56 -8.44 13.84 8.30
C GLY A 56 -8.26 14.97 9.31
N ARG A 57 -7.55 16.07 8.98
CA ARG A 57 -7.25 17.15 9.96
C ARG A 57 -8.49 17.81 10.57
N ASN A 58 -9.53 18.04 9.76
CA ASN A 58 -10.69 18.85 10.18
C ASN A 58 -12.01 18.07 10.20
N LEU A 59 -11.98 16.78 9.83
CA LEU A 59 -13.17 15.99 9.56
C LEU A 59 -12.94 14.57 10.06
N PRO A 60 -13.90 13.99 10.81
CA PRO A 60 -13.83 12.57 11.14
C PRO A 60 -13.93 11.74 9.84
N MET A 61 -13.16 10.65 9.78
CA MET A 61 -13.18 9.74 8.63
C MET A 61 -14.44 8.88 8.65
N ALA A 62 -15.55 9.45 8.16
CA ALA A 62 -16.86 8.81 8.05
C ALA A 62 -17.05 8.09 6.71
N LEU A 63 -16.09 7.25 6.31
CA LEU A 63 -16.12 6.53 5.05
C LEU A 63 -16.08 5.01 5.23
N SER A 64 -16.74 4.31 4.32
CA SER A 64 -16.63 2.87 4.08
C SER A 64 -16.22 2.69 2.62
N ALA A 65 -14.92 2.50 2.39
CA ALA A 65 -14.36 2.28 1.08
C ALA A 65 -14.09 0.78 0.88
N ARG A 66 -14.38 0.24 -0.30
CA ARG A 66 -14.10 -1.15 -0.66
C ARG A 66 -13.18 -1.19 -1.85
N LEU A 67 -12.06 -1.89 -1.71
CA LEU A 67 -11.08 -2.16 -2.75
C LEU A 67 -11.12 -3.63 -3.14
N VAL A 68 -11.01 -3.92 -4.44
CA VAL A 68 -10.95 -5.29 -4.97
C VAL A 68 -10.12 -5.39 -6.25
N PHE A 69 -9.41 -6.50 -6.39
CA PHE A 69 -8.78 -6.98 -7.61
C PHE A 69 -9.79 -7.84 -8.38
N GLU A 70 -10.33 -7.25 -9.43
CA GLU A 70 -11.38 -7.83 -10.22
C GLU A 70 -10.91 -9.08 -10.96
N GLN A 71 -11.72 -10.13 -10.88
CA GLN A 71 -11.42 -11.45 -11.45
C GLN A 71 -10.09 -12.05 -10.95
N SER A 72 -9.67 -11.69 -9.73
CA SER A 72 -8.60 -12.38 -9.01
C SER A 72 -9.17 -13.56 -8.22
N TYR A 73 -8.69 -14.77 -8.53
CA TYR A 73 -9.09 -16.02 -7.85
C TYR A 73 -7.92 -16.70 -7.14
N SER A 74 -6.76 -16.05 -7.13
CA SER A 74 -5.54 -16.55 -6.53
C SER A 74 -5.08 -15.58 -5.46
N GLU A 75 -4.13 -16.03 -4.63
CA GLU A 75 -3.54 -15.18 -3.60
C GLU A 75 -2.91 -13.91 -4.23
N VAL A 76 -3.19 -12.77 -3.60
CA VAL A 76 -2.61 -11.46 -3.91
C VAL A 76 -1.72 -11.05 -2.75
N ASP A 77 -0.41 -10.96 -2.97
CA ASP A 77 0.54 -10.48 -1.97
C ASP A 77 1.56 -9.49 -2.55
N GLY A 78 2.19 -8.74 -1.66
CA GLY A 78 3.04 -7.59 -1.97
C GLY A 78 2.29 -6.26 -1.95
N ASP A 79 3.01 -5.15 -1.94
CA ASP A 79 2.49 -3.78 -1.83
C ASP A 79 2.57 -2.98 -3.14
N SER A 80 3.06 -3.61 -4.21
CA SER A 80 3.36 -2.96 -5.49
C SER A 80 2.16 -2.44 -6.29
N ALA A 81 0.95 -2.66 -5.79
CA ALA A 81 -0.30 -2.17 -6.35
C ALA A 81 -0.87 -0.97 -5.57
N SER A 82 -0.31 -0.61 -4.42
CA SER A 82 -0.90 0.39 -3.52
C SER A 82 -0.99 1.79 -4.13
N GLY A 83 -0.10 2.18 -5.05
CA GLY A 83 -0.29 3.40 -5.84
C GLY A 83 -1.55 3.35 -6.72
N ALA A 84 -1.82 2.23 -7.38
CA ALA A 84 -3.00 2.05 -8.22
C ALA A 84 -4.29 2.02 -7.39
N GLU A 85 -4.26 1.36 -6.23
CA GLU A 85 -5.37 1.36 -5.26
C GLU A 85 -5.67 2.76 -4.73
N LEU A 86 -4.63 3.53 -4.41
CA LEU A 86 -4.78 4.92 -3.98
C LEU A 86 -5.44 5.77 -5.07
N ALA A 87 -5.00 5.65 -6.32
CA ALA A 87 -5.63 6.36 -7.44
C ALA A 87 -7.11 5.96 -7.62
N ALA A 88 -7.44 4.68 -7.46
CA ALA A 88 -8.82 4.20 -7.51
C ALA A 88 -9.67 4.78 -6.36
N LEU A 89 -9.15 4.81 -5.13
CA LEU A 89 -9.82 5.43 -3.98
C LEU A 89 -10.07 6.93 -4.20
N LEU A 90 -9.04 7.67 -4.63
CA LEU A 90 -9.15 9.10 -4.87
C LEU A 90 -10.07 9.42 -6.05
N SER A 91 -10.14 8.56 -7.06
CA SER A 91 -11.12 8.65 -8.15
C SER A 91 -12.55 8.48 -7.61
N ALA A 92 -12.80 7.43 -6.82
CA ALA A 92 -14.11 7.17 -6.24
C ALA A 92 -14.57 8.28 -5.28
N LEU A 93 -13.64 8.95 -4.59
CA LEU A 93 -13.91 10.09 -3.72
C LEU A 93 -14.13 11.39 -4.49
N SER A 94 -13.29 11.68 -5.50
CA SER A 94 -13.35 12.94 -6.25
C SER A 94 -14.42 12.96 -7.36
N GLY A 95 -14.88 11.78 -7.79
CA GLY A 95 -15.75 11.61 -8.95
C GLY A 95 -15.05 11.83 -10.30
N LEU A 96 -13.71 11.95 -10.31
CA LEU A 96 -12.93 12.15 -11.53
C LEU A 96 -12.60 10.81 -12.20
N PRO A 97 -12.72 10.71 -13.54
CA PRO A 97 -12.37 9.50 -14.26
C PRO A 97 -10.86 9.28 -14.27
N VAL A 98 -10.47 8.01 -14.34
CA VAL A 98 -9.06 7.59 -14.44
C VAL A 98 -8.78 7.11 -15.86
N ARG A 99 -7.71 7.64 -16.46
CA ARG A 99 -7.14 7.14 -17.72
C ARG A 99 -6.86 5.64 -17.66
N GLN A 100 -7.46 4.88 -18.55
CA GLN A 100 -7.31 3.41 -18.64
C GLN A 100 -6.20 2.97 -19.59
N ASP A 101 -5.59 3.90 -20.32
CA ASP A 101 -4.46 3.67 -21.21
C ASP A 101 -3.12 3.63 -20.45
N LEU A 102 -3.10 4.04 -19.18
CA LEU A 102 -1.92 3.98 -18.32
C LEU A 102 -2.06 2.87 -17.27
N ALA A 103 -1.10 1.95 -17.25
CA ALA A 103 -0.94 1.02 -16.13
C ALA A 103 -0.09 1.66 -15.02
N VAL A 104 -0.29 1.20 -13.78
CA VAL A 104 0.41 1.72 -12.60
C VAL A 104 1.05 0.57 -11.86
N THR A 105 2.31 0.74 -11.45
CA THR A 105 2.91 -0.07 -10.41
C THR A 105 3.78 0.81 -9.52
N GLY A 106 3.86 0.48 -8.25
CA GLY A 106 4.55 1.27 -7.25
C GLY A 106 3.91 1.07 -5.90
N SER A 107 4.73 0.90 -4.87
CA SER A 107 4.24 0.98 -3.50
C SER A 107 4.11 2.45 -3.09
N VAL A 108 3.26 2.77 -2.13
CA VAL A 108 3.09 4.13 -1.59
C VAL A 108 3.15 4.10 -0.07
N ASN A 109 3.85 5.06 0.53
CA ASN A 109 3.86 5.20 1.99
C ASN A 109 2.75 6.13 2.50
N GLN A 110 2.65 6.30 3.83
CA GLN A 110 1.60 7.11 4.45
C GLN A 110 1.68 8.61 4.11
N TYR A 111 2.82 9.08 3.60
CA TYR A 111 3.02 10.48 3.18
C TYR A 111 2.77 10.68 1.68
N GLY A 112 2.55 9.61 0.92
CA GLY A 112 2.31 9.68 -0.52
C GLY A 112 3.56 9.48 -1.38
N GLU A 113 4.72 9.15 -0.80
CA GLU A 113 5.94 8.89 -1.57
C GLU A 113 5.87 7.54 -2.28
N MET A 114 6.29 7.52 -3.56
CA MET A 114 6.31 6.33 -4.39
C MET A 114 7.57 5.50 -4.15
N GLN A 115 7.38 4.22 -3.88
CA GLN A 115 8.42 3.29 -3.45
C GLN A 115 8.67 2.19 -4.49
N ALA A 116 9.94 1.78 -4.59
CA ALA A 116 10.39 0.81 -5.57
C ALA A 116 9.70 -0.55 -5.42
N VAL A 117 9.53 -1.23 -6.56
CA VAL A 117 8.89 -2.54 -6.63
C VAL A 117 9.74 -3.54 -7.42
N GLY A 118 9.55 -4.82 -7.12
CA GLY A 118 10.13 -5.92 -7.89
C GLY A 118 9.37 -6.22 -9.19
N GLY A 119 10.04 -6.94 -10.10
CA GLY A 119 9.47 -7.43 -11.35
C GLY A 119 9.09 -6.32 -12.34
N LEU A 120 9.79 -5.18 -12.30
CA LEU A 120 9.45 -3.97 -13.04
C LEU A 120 9.39 -4.22 -14.56
N ASN A 121 10.43 -4.81 -15.14
CA ASN A 121 10.52 -5.04 -16.58
C ASN A 121 9.37 -5.95 -17.06
N GLN A 122 9.10 -7.05 -16.33
CA GLN A 122 8.01 -7.97 -16.66
C GLN A 122 6.63 -7.30 -16.60
N LYS A 123 6.42 -6.37 -15.65
CA LYS A 123 5.17 -5.60 -15.53
C LYS A 123 4.98 -4.64 -16.71
N ILE A 124 6.03 -3.91 -17.07
CA ILE A 124 5.99 -2.96 -18.20
C ILE A 124 5.73 -3.71 -19.50
N GLU A 125 6.52 -4.74 -19.74
CA GLU A 125 6.43 -5.58 -20.94
C GLU A 125 5.08 -6.29 -21.06
N GLY A 126 4.56 -6.83 -19.96
CA GLY A 126 3.25 -7.48 -19.95
C GLY A 126 2.10 -6.53 -20.31
N PHE A 127 2.15 -5.27 -19.84
CA PHE A 127 1.15 -4.28 -20.25
C PHE A 127 1.32 -3.86 -21.71
N PHE A 128 2.57 -3.64 -22.15
CA PHE A 128 2.88 -3.34 -23.55
C PHE A 128 2.36 -4.43 -24.49
N ASP A 129 2.57 -5.71 -24.16
CA ASP A 129 2.13 -6.83 -24.99
C ASP A 129 0.61 -6.85 -25.18
N ILE A 130 -0.15 -6.51 -24.13
CA ILE A 130 -1.62 -6.39 -24.22
C ILE A 130 -2.04 -5.17 -25.03
N CYS A 131 -1.36 -4.04 -24.85
CA CYS A 131 -1.62 -2.84 -25.65
C CYS A 131 -1.36 -3.11 -27.14
N ARG A 132 -0.23 -3.74 -27.46
CA ARG A 132 0.13 -4.15 -28.81
C ARG A 132 -0.87 -5.13 -29.40
N ALA A 133 -1.26 -6.15 -28.65
CA ALA A 133 -2.25 -7.14 -29.10
C ALA A 133 -3.63 -6.53 -29.38
N LYS A 134 -4.01 -5.47 -28.66
CA LYS A 134 -5.25 -4.72 -28.85
C LYS A 134 -5.15 -3.57 -29.87
N GLY A 135 -3.94 -3.29 -30.37
CA GLY A 135 -3.62 -2.10 -31.16
C GLY A 135 -3.12 -0.95 -30.29
N LEU A 136 -1.91 -0.47 -30.59
CA LEU A 136 -1.32 0.68 -29.93
C LEU A 136 -2.08 1.96 -30.30
N THR A 137 -2.45 2.72 -29.27
CA THR A 137 -3.19 3.99 -29.42
C THR A 137 -2.28 5.22 -29.50
N GLY A 138 -0.99 5.05 -29.16
CA GLY A 138 -0.02 6.14 -29.11
C GLY A 138 0.03 6.89 -27.78
N THR A 139 -0.92 6.69 -26.87
CA THR A 139 -0.95 7.36 -25.55
C THR A 139 -0.74 6.40 -24.38
N GLN A 140 -0.72 5.10 -24.64
CA GLN A 140 -0.57 4.04 -23.65
C GLN A 140 0.80 4.06 -22.98
N GLY A 141 0.87 3.64 -21.73
CA GLY A 141 2.14 3.63 -21.00
C GLY A 141 2.05 3.07 -19.60
N VAL A 142 3.15 3.16 -18.87
CA VAL A 142 3.26 2.69 -17.48
C VAL A 142 3.81 3.78 -16.58
N ILE A 143 3.14 4.01 -15.47
CA ILE A 143 3.61 4.88 -14.39
C ILE A 143 4.37 4.02 -13.38
N ILE A 144 5.60 4.45 -13.04
CA ILE A 144 6.54 3.73 -12.17
C ILE A 144 7.16 4.66 -11.13
N PRO A 145 7.66 4.14 -10.00
CA PRO A 145 8.46 4.92 -9.06
C PRO A 145 9.75 5.40 -9.72
N ARG A 146 10.18 6.65 -9.48
CA ARG A 146 11.45 7.17 -10.02
C ARG A 146 12.65 6.38 -9.53
N SER A 147 12.59 5.89 -8.29
CA SER A 147 13.59 4.98 -7.70
C SER A 147 13.76 3.67 -8.50
N ASN A 148 12.78 3.29 -9.31
CA ASN A 148 12.86 2.11 -10.17
C ASN A 148 13.59 2.34 -11.50
N VAL A 149 13.85 3.59 -11.92
CA VAL A 149 14.44 3.91 -13.24
C VAL A 149 15.77 3.20 -13.47
N VAL A 150 16.62 3.09 -12.45
CA VAL A 150 17.93 2.41 -12.53
C VAL A 150 17.82 0.89 -12.79
N HIS A 151 16.62 0.32 -12.66
CA HIS A 151 16.35 -1.12 -12.86
C HIS A 151 15.74 -1.42 -14.24
N LEU A 152 15.51 -0.40 -15.07
CA LEU A 152 14.94 -0.58 -16.40
C LEU A 152 15.93 -1.29 -17.33
N ASN A 153 15.52 -2.45 -17.81
CA ASN A 153 16.23 -3.24 -18.80
C ASN A 153 15.17 -3.95 -19.67
N LEU A 154 14.53 -3.16 -20.54
CA LEU A 154 13.38 -3.57 -21.34
C LEU A 154 13.83 -4.21 -22.65
N ARG A 155 13.00 -5.11 -23.18
CA ARG A 155 13.16 -5.64 -24.54
C ARG A 155 13.24 -4.52 -25.60
N GLU A 156 14.00 -4.78 -26.66
CA GLU A 156 14.21 -3.85 -27.76
C GLU A 156 12.90 -3.39 -28.44
N ASP A 157 11.90 -4.26 -28.52
CA ASP A 157 10.61 -3.93 -29.13
C ASP A 157 9.83 -2.87 -28.34
N VAL A 158 9.91 -2.92 -27.00
CA VAL A 158 9.34 -1.89 -26.12
C VAL A 158 10.12 -0.58 -26.25
N VAL A 159 11.45 -0.65 -26.23
CA VAL A 159 12.32 0.53 -26.37
C VAL A 159 12.05 1.25 -27.70
N LYS A 160 11.91 0.49 -28.79
CA LYS A 160 11.57 1.04 -30.10
C LYS A 160 10.20 1.73 -30.09
N ALA A 161 9.17 1.09 -29.53
CA ALA A 161 7.85 1.69 -29.45
C ALA A 161 7.84 3.00 -28.62
N ILE A 162 8.68 3.08 -27.59
CA ILE A 162 8.87 4.32 -26.81
C ILE A 162 9.57 5.39 -27.66
N ALA A 163 10.65 5.03 -28.35
CA ALA A 163 11.37 5.95 -29.23
C ALA A 163 10.49 6.50 -30.37
N ASP A 164 9.58 5.68 -30.88
CA ASP A 164 8.61 6.06 -31.91
C ASP A 164 7.38 6.82 -31.34
N GLY A 165 7.33 7.08 -30.03
CA GLY A 165 6.25 7.79 -29.36
C GLY A 165 4.93 7.01 -29.27
N GLN A 166 4.96 5.69 -29.45
CA GLN A 166 3.77 4.84 -29.45
C GLN A 166 3.42 4.28 -28.06
N PHE A 167 4.37 4.32 -27.14
CA PHE A 167 4.23 3.84 -25.76
C PHE A 167 5.07 4.71 -24.81
N HIS A 168 4.67 4.85 -23.56
CA HIS A 168 5.27 5.84 -22.64
C HIS A 168 5.63 5.24 -21.29
N ILE A 169 6.68 5.77 -20.65
CA ILE A 169 7.03 5.46 -19.25
C ILE A 169 7.08 6.76 -18.48
N TYR A 170 6.30 6.84 -17.39
CA TYR A 170 6.25 8.00 -16.51
C TYR A 170 6.88 7.63 -15.18
N ALA A 171 8.01 8.26 -14.84
CA ALA A 171 8.69 8.08 -13.56
C ALA A 171 8.29 9.20 -12.61
N ILE A 172 7.75 8.85 -11.44
CA ILE A 172 7.20 9.77 -10.44
C ILE A 172 7.79 9.54 -9.05
N ASP A 173 7.84 10.58 -8.23
CA ASP A 173 8.30 10.51 -6.83
C ASP A 173 7.13 10.49 -5.86
N HIS A 174 6.01 11.11 -6.22
CA HIS A 174 4.87 11.29 -5.33
C HIS A 174 3.54 10.87 -5.96
N SER A 175 2.61 10.40 -5.10
CA SER A 175 1.25 10.03 -5.46
C SER A 175 0.44 11.18 -6.05
N ASP A 176 0.81 12.43 -5.78
CA ASP A 176 0.16 13.60 -6.38
C ASP A 176 0.45 13.64 -7.89
N GLU A 177 1.69 13.37 -8.33
CA GLU A 177 2.03 13.24 -9.76
C GLU A 177 1.26 12.07 -10.41
N LEU A 178 1.11 10.96 -9.69
CA LEU A 178 0.33 9.80 -10.15
C LEU A 178 -1.11 10.20 -10.47
N VAL A 179 -1.76 10.86 -9.51
CA VAL A 179 -3.16 11.26 -9.60
C VAL A 179 -3.36 12.32 -10.69
N GLU A 180 -2.44 13.27 -10.81
CA GLU A 180 -2.46 14.30 -11.86
C GLU A 180 -2.36 13.68 -13.26
N LEU A 181 -1.44 12.74 -13.47
CA LEU A 181 -1.30 12.04 -14.74
C LEU A 181 -2.54 11.24 -15.12
N LEU A 182 -3.21 10.64 -14.14
CA LEU A 182 -4.35 9.75 -14.35
C LEU A 182 -5.69 10.49 -14.50
N MET A 183 -5.88 11.60 -13.78
CA MET A 183 -7.15 12.32 -13.71
C MET A 183 -7.13 13.65 -14.47
N GLY A 184 -5.95 14.15 -14.86
CA GLY A 184 -5.79 15.39 -15.63
C GLY A 184 -6.09 16.66 -14.83
N VAL A 185 -6.14 16.57 -13.51
CA VAL A 185 -6.45 17.68 -12.59
C VAL A 185 -5.40 17.70 -11.48
N PRO A 186 -4.85 18.88 -11.11
CA PRO A 186 -3.93 19.01 -9.97
C PRO A 186 -4.50 18.42 -8.68
N VAL A 187 -3.66 17.81 -7.82
CA VAL A 187 -4.13 17.39 -6.48
C VAL A 187 -4.37 18.59 -5.58
N GLY A 188 -3.50 19.60 -5.69
CA GLY A 188 -3.52 20.83 -4.90
C GLY A 188 -2.93 20.62 -3.50
N GLU A 189 -2.49 21.73 -2.90
CA GLU A 189 -1.98 21.73 -1.53
C GLU A 189 -3.00 22.31 -0.55
N PRO A 190 -3.06 21.78 0.69
CA PRO A 190 -3.88 22.35 1.74
C PRO A 190 -3.30 23.68 2.21
N ASP A 191 -4.17 24.62 2.54
CA ASP A 191 -3.80 25.84 3.26
C ASP A 191 -3.40 25.56 4.73
N GLU A 192 -3.04 26.60 5.48
CA GLU A 192 -2.71 26.51 6.91
C GLU A 192 -3.83 25.90 7.76
N HIS A 193 -5.07 25.98 7.26
CA HIS A 193 -6.25 25.42 7.91
C HIS A 193 -6.59 24.02 7.40
N GLY A 194 -5.81 23.42 6.50
CA GLY A 194 -6.08 22.08 5.97
C GLY A 194 -7.16 22.04 4.87
N ASN A 195 -7.52 23.16 4.26
CA ASN A 195 -8.48 23.21 3.16
C ASN A 195 -7.77 23.13 1.81
N PHE A 196 -8.29 22.30 0.92
CA PHE A 196 -7.79 22.19 -0.46
C PHE A 196 -8.59 23.11 -1.39
N PRO A 197 -7.97 23.65 -2.46
CA PRO A 197 -8.70 24.43 -3.46
C PRO A 197 -9.80 23.59 -4.13
N ALA A 198 -11.01 24.14 -4.28
CA ALA A 198 -12.19 23.37 -4.67
C ALA A 198 -12.08 22.68 -6.05
N GLU A 199 -11.33 23.26 -6.98
CA GLU A 199 -11.17 22.74 -8.34
C GLU A 199 -10.19 21.55 -8.43
N THR A 200 -9.40 21.30 -7.39
CA THR A 200 -8.38 20.25 -7.37
C THR A 200 -8.96 18.90 -6.95
N VAL A 201 -8.20 17.82 -7.16
CA VAL A 201 -8.61 16.48 -6.69
C VAL A 201 -8.81 16.50 -5.18
N GLY A 202 -7.87 17.10 -4.42
CA GLY A 202 -7.97 17.22 -2.97
C GLY A 202 -9.21 18.00 -2.51
N GLY A 203 -9.58 19.07 -3.22
CA GLY A 203 -10.79 19.84 -2.93
C GLY A 203 -12.07 19.00 -3.08
N ARG A 204 -12.15 18.24 -4.18
CA ARG A 204 -13.27 17.33 -4.47
C ARG A 204 -13.37 16.19 -3.46
N VAL A 205 -12.23 15.57 -3.12
CA VAL A 205 -12.15 14.55 -2.07
C VAL A 205 -12.65 15.12 -0.73
N GLN A 206 -12.17 16.30 -0.33
CA GLN A 206 -12.59 16.92 0.92
C GLN A 206 -14.08 17.27 0.93
N ALA A 207 -14.62 17.78 -0.18
CA ALA A 207 -16.05 18.04 -0.32
C ALA A 207 -16.86 16.75 -0.15
N ARG A 208 -16.45 15.66 -0.82
CA ARG A 208 -17.11 14.36 -0.70
C ARG A 208 -17.07 13.82 0.73
N LEU A 209 -15.94 13.92 1.42
CA LEU A 209 -15.82 13.50 2.82
C LEU A 209 -16.77 14.30 3.74
N ARG A 210 -16.92 15.61 3.52
CA ARG A 210 -17.90 16.44 4.26
C ARG A 210 -19.34 15.96 4.04
N GLU A 211 -19.70 15.59 2.81
CA GLU A 211 -21.01 15.04 2.49
C GLU A 211 -21.28 13.72 3.25
N LEU A 212 -20.29 12.81 3.28
CA LEU A 212 -20.42 11.55 3.99
C LEU A 212 -20.63 11.76 5.50
N VAL A 213 -19.89 12.70 6.09
CA VAL A 213 -20.06 13.09 7.51
C VAL A 213 -21.45 13.69 7.76
N ALA A 214 -21.96 14.51 6.83
CA ALA A 214 -23.28 15.12 6.96
C ALA A 214 -24.41 14.08 7.00
N CYS A 215 -24.25 12.96 6.29
CA CYS A 215 -25.19 11.84 6.29
C CYS A 215 -25.17 10.98 7.56
N LEU A 216 -24.20 11.16 8.47
CA LEU A 216 -24.17 10.42 9.72
C LEU A 216 -25.25 10.91 10.71
N PRO A 217 -25.90 10.00 11.45
CA PRO A 217 -26.82 10.37 12.53
C PRO A 217 -26.14 11.27 13.57
N ALA A 218 -26.88 12.21 14.15
CA ALA A 218 -26.34 13.21 15.10
C ALA A 218 -25.62 12.58 16.31
N GLY A 219 -26.11 11.46 16.83
CA GLY A 219 -25.49 10.73 17.95
C GLY A 219 -24.21 9.96 17.60
N SER A 220 -23.83 9.90 16.32
CA SER A 220 -22.60 9.23 15.88
C SER A 220 -21.40 10.18 15.90
N ARG A 221 -21.62 11.50 15.86
CA ARG A 221 -20.55 12.50 15.68
C ARG A 221 -19.61 12.64 16.89
N GLU A 222 -20.01 12.20 18.08
CA GLU A 222 -19.30 12.41 19.35
C GLU A 222 -18.47 11.21 19.84
N ALA A 223 -18.60 10.02 19.24
CA ALA A 223 -17.96 8.80 19.75
C ALA A 223 -16.43 8.72 19.52
N ASP A 224 -15.83 9.69 18.83
CA ASP A 224 -14.42 9.65 18.40
C ASP A 224 -13.41 10.27 19.38
N GLY A 225 -13.88 10.76 20.55
CA GLY A 225 -13.03 11.43 21.55
C GLY A 225 -12.63 10.58 22.77
N THR A 226 -13.17 9.36 22.96
CA THR A 226 -13.05 8.66 24.27
C THR A 226 -12.54 7.21 24.19
N ALA A 227 -12.08 6.73 23.04
CA ALA A 227 -11.46 5.41 22.94
C ALA A 227 -9.93 5.46 23.17
N ARG A 228 -9.49 6.09 24.26
CA ARG A 228 -8.15 5.87 24.83
C ARG A 228 -8.30 5.52 26.30
N GLY A 229 -8.07 4.25 26.63
CA GLY A 229 -8.01 3.75 28.00
C GLY A 229 -9.15 2.82 28.39
N LYS A 230 -9.17 1.60 27.84
CA LYS A 230 -9.55 0.43 28.63
C LYS A 230 -8.45 -0.60 28.50
N GLU A 231 -7.63 -0.62 29.54
CA GLU A 231 -6.64 -1.64 29.84
C GLU A 231 -7.28 -3.03 29.72
N ALA A 232 -6.59 -3.93 29.04
CA ALA A 232 -6.88 -5.35 29.09
C ALA A 232 -6.61 -5.83 30.52
N GLN A 233 -7.69 -6.17 31.23
CA GLN A 233 -7.63 -6.77 32.55
C GLN A 233 -7.29 -8.26 32.38
N PRO A 234 -6.24 -8.80 33.01
CA PRO A 234 -5.94 -10.22 32.91
C PRO A 234 -6.90 -11.01 33.81
N ASP A 235 -7.41 -12.10 33.27
CA ASP A 235 -8.26 -13.06 33.96
C ASP A 235 -7.62 -13.51 35.29
N ARG A 236 -8.37 -13.35 36.38
CA ARG A 236 -8.08 -13.95 37.68
C ARG A 236 -9.14 -15.02 37.96
N GLU A 237 -8.75 -16.29 37.82
CA GLU A 237 -9.29 -17.36 38.65
C GLU A 237 -8.21 -17.78 39.64
N GLY A 238 -8.55 -17.67 40.93
CA GLY A 238 -7.66 -18.05 42.02
C GLY A 238 -7.76 -19.52 42.36
N ASP A 239 -6.67 -20.09 42.86
CA ASP A 239 -6.77 -21.04 43.96
C ASP A 239 -5.61 -20.85 44.94
N SER A 240 -6.00 -20.94 46.20
CA SER A 240 -5.31 -20.78 47.46
C SER A 240 -4.05 -21.63 47.63
N ARG A 241 -3.00 -21.03 48.24
CA ARG A 241 -2.11 -21.65 49.24
C ARG A 241 -1.11 -20.64 49.84
N THR A 242 -0.85 -20.82 51.13
CA THR A 242 -0.20 -19.98 52.17
C THR A 242 1.32 -19.74 51.96
N PRO A 243 1.95 -18.75 52.64
CA PRO A 243 3.25 -18.19 52.28
C PRO A 243 4.46 -18.82 53.01
N GLY A 244 5.61 -18.90 52.32
CA GLY A 244 6.93 -18.90 52.94
C GLY A 244 7.94 -19.92 52.41
N GLU A 245 8.87 -19.48 51.55
CA GLU A 245 10.33 -19.73 51.61
C GLU A 245 11.02 -19.10 50.37
N PRO A 246 12.22 -18.48 50.51
CA PRO A 246 12.97 -17.95 49.37
C PRO A 246 13.74 -19.06 48.63
N PRO A 247 13.95 -18.96 47.30
CA PRO A 247 14.55 -20.03 46.52
C PRO A 247 16.05 -20.18 46.78
N ARG A 248 16.49 -21.44 46.91
CA ARG A 248 17.89 -21.85 47.07
C ARG A 248 18.62 -21.82 45.71
N LEU A 249 19.84 -21.28 45.71
CA LEU A 249 20.82 -21.42 44.62
C LEU A 249 21.24 -22.89 44.46
N PRO A 250 21.40 -23.41 43.22
CA PRO A 250 22.05 -24.70 43.03
C PRO A 250 23.58 -24.57 43.18
N PRO A 251 24.25 -25.54 43.83
CA PRO A 251 25.70 -25.54 43.97
C PRO A 251 26.39 -26.05 42.70
N GLY A 252 27.55 -25.46 42.39
CA GLY A 252 28.52 -26.03 41.46
C GLY A 252 29.50 -26.99 42.15
N SER A 253 30.33 -27.63 41.31
CA SER A 253 31.44 -28.59 41.54
C SER A 253 31.05 -30.04 41.18
N GLY A 254 31.78 -30.80 40.36
CA GLY A 254 33.12 -30.68 39.77
C GLY A 254 33.36 -31.91 38.85
N PRO A 255 34.61 -32.29 38.52
CA PRO A 255 35.13 -32.35 37.14
C PRO A 255 35.33 -33.77 36.57
N GLU A 256 35.99 -33.85 35.40
CA GLU A 256 36.60 -35.00 34.67
C GLU A 256 35.96 -35.18 33.28
N GLY A 257 36.66 -35.26 32.14
CA GLY A 257 38.09 -35.21 31.81
C GLY A 257 38.25 -35.39 30.30
N GLU A 258 39.27 -34.72 29.75
CA GLU A 258 40.08 -35.07 28.57
C GLU A 258 39.49 -35.12 27.14
N GLY A 259 40.11 -34.32 26.24
CA GLY A 259 40.38 -34.77 24.86
C GLY A 259 40.40 -33.73 23.73
N ARG A 260 41.59 -33.12 23.45
CA ARG A 260 42.17 -32.71 22.13
C ARG A 260 41.28 -31.87 21.16
N GLY A 261 41.46 -30.56 20.90
CA GLY A 261 42.54 -29.85 20.15
C GLY A 261 42.33 -29.86 18.61
N PRO A 262 42.79 -28.89 17.77
CA PRO A 262 42.90 -27.42 17.87
C PRO A 262 42.44 -26.62 16.60
N GLY A 263 42.34 -25.28 16.73
CA GLY A 263 42.43 -24.27 15.63
C GLY A 263 41.08 -23.79 15.07
N ARG A 264 40.87 -22.54 14.61
CA ARG A 264 41.66 -21.30 14.40
C ARG A 264 40.66 -20.14 14.24
N ASP A 265 41.13 -18.90 14.48
CA ASP A 265 40.78 -17.59 13.85
C ASP A 265 39.29 -17.30 13.55
N GLY A 266 38.64 -16.27 14.10
CA GLY A 266 39.02 -14.86 14.06
C GLY A 266 37.78 -14.10 13.55
N GLY A 267 37.29 -13.09 14.28
CA GLY A 267 36.20 -12.22 13.83
C GLY A 267 36.67 -11.22 12.74
N PRO A 268 35.90 -10.16 12.41
CA PRO A 268 34.65 -9.73 13.04
C PRO A 268 33.52 -9.29 12.05
N GLU A 269 32.35 -9.10 12.67
CA GLU A 269 31.37 -8.00 12.53
C GLU A 269 31.40 -7.06 11.30
N GLY A 270 30.20 -6.77 10.79
CA GLY A 270 29.95 -5.63 9.92
C GLY A 270 28.58 -5.65 9.25
N GLU A 271 27.49 -5.52 10.01
CA GLU A 271 26.15 -5.25 9.45
C GLU A 271 25.83 -3.77 9.67
N ALA A 272 25.96 -2.98 8.60
CA ALA A 272 25.57 -1.58 8.55
C ALA A 272 24.41 -1.43 7.58
N THR A 273 23.25 -1.14 8.15
CA THR A 273 22.11 -0.51 7.52
C THR A 273 22.47 0.90 7.06
N ASN A 274 22.07 1.24 5.83
CA ASN A 274 21.56 2.56 5.46
C ASN A 274 20.39 2.35 4.51
#